data_AF-A0A3L6JA92-F1
#
_entry.id   AF-A0A3L6JA92-F1
#
_cell.length_a   1.000
_cell.length_b   1.000
_cell.length_c   1.000
_cell.angle_alpha   90.00
_cell.angle_beta   90.00
_cell.angle_gamma   90.00
#
_symmetry.space_group_name_H-M   'P 1'
#
loop_
_entity.id
_entity.type
_entity.pdbx_description
1 polymer ?
#
loop_
_entity_poly.entity_id
_entity_poly.type
_entity_poly.pdbx_seq_one_letter_code
_entity_poly.pdbx_strand_id
1 'polypeptide(L)'
;MCATSDYEEHVRYVSLVRREGGEPVIGITYREMSVDPDLVASFVLAVIIFENRQLRRFVKEGYVVVIEEGKEMVGLLIIDKVEDEDPYREVLKGIIRTFETVYEAQLESWKGDVRPFREFALSILGAYPYRRFDWELVPRLSRKSDPAFEGYAPIPWSVGEADKKIQTVVSFVNGKRTILEIMQSTGLSQEDMVAIVSILDHFGWATFGRKITAETYLVKVSDPHKFLVGVYGEQINRFVELCDGTKNLEDVAALLSYSMEVLLTVAKSLVDAGVLGFGET
;
A
#
# COMPACT_ATOMS: atom_id res chain seq x y z
N MET A 1 15.06 7.04 -12.64
CA MET A 1 15.74 6.67 -11.38
C MET A 1 15.24 7.61 -10.31
N CYS A 2 14.12 7.27 -9.65
CA CYS A 2 13.76 7.92 -8.40
C CYS A 2 14.44 7.11 -7.30
N ALA A 3 15.28 7.76 -6.50
CA ALA A 3 15.70 7.19 -5.23
C ALA A 3 14.44 6.86 -4.44
N THR A 4 14.16 5.57 -4.24
CA THR A 4 13.27 5.10 -3.20
C THR A 4 13.90 5.57 -1.90
N SER A 5 13.42 6.69 -1.38
CA SER A 5 13.86 7.14 -0.08
C SER A 5 13.17 6.27 0.97
N ASP A 6 13.95 5.60 1.81
CA ASP A 6 13.49 4.76 2.94
C ASP A 6 12.73 5.55 4.02
N TYR A 7 12.23 6.76 3.74
CA TYR A 7 11.60 7.64 4.71
C TYR A 7 10.38 7.00 5.37
N GLU A 8 9.59 6.25 4.60
CA GLU A 8 8.37 5.57 5.06
C GLU A 8 8.67 4.48 6.10
N GLU A 9 9.85 3.86 6.04
CA GLU A 9 10.24 2.85 7.00
C GLU A 9 10.52 3.42 8.39
N HIS A 10 10.47 4.74 8.56
CA HIS A 10 10.60 5.35 9.87
C HIS A 10 9.26 5.86 10.42
N VAL A 11 8.21 5.92 9.61
CA VAL A 11 6.90 6.42 10.05
C VAL A 11 6.18 5.37 10.89
N ARG A 12 5.75 5.77 12.10
CA ARG A 12 5.00 4.91 13.02
C ARG A 12 3.54 5.33 13.12
N TYR A 13 3.28 6.64 13.13
CA TYR A 13 1.95 7.19 13.30
C TYR A 13 1.86 8.62 12.75
N VAL A 14 0.75 8.93 12.08
CA VAL A 14 0.39 10.28 11.64
C VAL A 14 -0.97 10.62 12.20
N SER A 15 -1.14 11.83 12.76
CA SER A 15 -2.43 12.31 13.24
C SER A 15 -2.63 13.78 12.99
N LEU A 16 -3.87 14.15 12.68
CA LEU A 16 -4.33 15.53 12.61
C LEU A 16 -5.33 15.76 13.74
N VAL A 17 -5.10 16.80 14.52
CA VAL A 17 -5.93 17.18 15.66
C VAL A 17 -6.37 18.64 15.55
N ARG A 18 -7.54 18.99 16.09
CA ARG A 18 -7.99 20.37 16.14
C ARG A 18 -7.06 21.19 17.02
N ARG A 19 -6.73 22.41 16.59
CA ARG A 19 -5.89 23.31 17.40
C ARG A 19 -6.59 23.83 18.66
N GLU A 20 -7.87 24.22 18.57
CA GLU A 20 -8.57 24.90 19.67
C GLU A 20 -8.97 23.98 20.84
N GLY A 21 -9.38 22.74 20.55
CA GLY A 21 -9.92 21.81 21.55
C GLY A 21 -9.14 20.49 21.66
N GLY A 22 -8.22 20.24 20.73
CA GLY A 22 -7.40 19.05 20.71
C GLY A 22 -8.13 17.78 20.25
N GLU A 23 -9.30 17.89 19.64
CA GLU A 23 -10.05 16.73 19.20
C GLU A 23 -9.32 16.01 18.04
N PRO A 24 -9.09 14.69 18.14
CA PRO A 24 -8.48 13.94 17.06
C PRO A 24 -9.44 13.85 15.88
N VAL A 25 -8.96 14.24 14.70
CA VAL A 25 -9.74 14.25 13.47
C VAL A 25 -9.50 12.99 12.66
N ILE A 26 -8.23 12.64 12.46
CA ILE A 26 -7.81 11.44 11.76
C ILE A 26 -6.45 10.99 12.28
N GLY A 27 -6.29 9.68 12.47
CA GLY A 27 -5.03 9.04 12.85
C GLY A 27 -4.79 7.80 11.99
N ILE A 28 -3.53 7.60 11.58
CA ILE A 28 -3.08 6.46 10.81
C ILE A 28 -1.89 5.83 11.52
N THR A 29 -2.06 4.58 11.92
CA THR A 29 -1.01 3.76 12.53
C THR A 29 -0.34 2.92 11.45
N TYR A 30 0.98 2.99 11.40
CA TYR A 30 1.82 2.25 10.45
C TYR A 30 2.46 1.03 11.09
N ARG A 31 2.74 1.10 12.39
CA ARG A 31 3.42 0.05 13.16
C ARG A 31 2.90 0.01 14.57
N GLU A 32 2.96 -1.18 15.18
CA GLU A 32 2.69 -1.33 16.59
C GLU A 32 3.67 -0.50 17.43
N MET A 33 3.13 0.11 18.47
CA MET A 33 3.87 0.91 19.43
C MET A 33 3.67 0.36 20.84
N SER A 34 4.71 0.41 21.65
CA SER A 34 4.65 0.00 23.07
C SER A 34 3.74 0.89 23.92
N VAL A 35 3.45 2.10 23.43
CA VAL A 35 2.52 3.05 24.03
C VAL A 35 1.51 3.42 22.94
N ASP A 36 0.24 3.49 23.32
CA ASP A 36 -0.84 3.93 22.46
C ASP A 36 -0.50 5.30 21.81
N PRO A 37 -0.42 5.38 20.47
CA PRO A 37 -0.13 6.62 19.76
C PRO A 37 -1.13 7.73 20.10
N ASP A 38 -2.40 7.41 20.33
CA ASP A 38 -3.43 8.39 20.66
C ASP A 38 -3.20 9.00 22.05
N LEU A 39 -2.63 8.23 22.99
CA LEU A 39 -2.23 8.72 24.30
C LEU A 39 -1.02 9.66 24.21
N VAL A 40 -0.04 9.32 23.36
CA VAL A 40 1.12 10.20 23.08
C VAL A 40 0.64 11.51 22.46
N ALA A 41 -0.24 11.42 21.46
CA ALA A 41 -0.83 12.58 20.80
C ALA A 41 -1.59 13.48 21.78
N SER A 42 -2.47 12.89 22.60
CA SER A 42 -3.25 13.60 23.61
C SER A 42 -2.36 14.31 24.65
N PHE A 43 -1.28 13.66 25.09
CA PHE A 43 -0.33 14.27 26.03
C PHE A 43 0.40 15.46 25.42
N VAL A 44 0.95 15.30 24.21
CA VAL A 44 1.66 16.38 23.50
C VAL A 44 0.76 17.59 23.32
N LEU A 45 -0.49 17.33 22.93
CA LEU A 45 -1.49 18.36 22.70
C LEU A 45 -1.88 19.10 23.98
N ALA A 46 -2.06 18.38 25.10
CA ALA A 46 -2.28 19.00 26.41
C ALA A 46 -1.12 19.95 26.77
N VAL A 47 0.13 19.56 26.53
CA VAL A 47 1.28 20.43 26.78
C VAL A 47 1.25 21.68 25.91
N ILE A 48 0.92 21.56 24.62
CA ILE A 48 0.80 22.70 23.70
C ILE A 48 -0.30 23.66 24.16
N ILE A 49 -1.49 23.14 24.49
CA ILE A 49 -2.66 23.93 24.90
C ILE A 49 -2.42 24.61 26.26
N PHE A 50 -1.94 23.87 27.26
CA PHE A 50 -1.86 24.36 28.63
C PHE A 50 -0.59 25.18 28.93
N GLU A 51 0.55 24.85 28.32
CA GLU A 51 1.79 25.61 28.55
C GLU A 51 1.98 26.77 27.57
N ASN A 52 1.14 26.90 26.54
CA ASN A 52 1.27 27.90 25.48
C ASN A 52 2.69 27.93 24.87
N ARG A 53 3.33 26.75 24.84
CA ARG A 53 4.68 26.55 24.32
C ARG A 53 4.60 26.01 22.91
N GLN A 54 5.39 26.60 22.01
CA GLN A 54 5.60 26.07 20.66
C GLN A 54 6.51 24.84 20.72
N LEU A 55 5.93 23.71 21.10
CA LEU A 55 6.64 22.44 21.18
C LEU A 55 6.70 21.85 19.77
N ARG A 56 7.83 22.04 19.09
CA ARG A 56 8.01 21.57 17.70
C ARG A 56 8.49 20.12 17.59
N ARG A 57 9.11 19.60 18.66
CA ARG A 57 9.62 18.23 18.72
C ARG A 57 9.62 17.70 20.15
N PHE A 58 9.39 16.40 20.28
CA PHE A 58 9.56 15.66 21.52
C PHE A 58 10.33 14.36 21.23
N VAL A 59 11.32 14.03 22.06
CA VAL A 59 12.14 12.83 21.90
C VAL A 59 11.90 11.90 23.08
N LYS A 60 11.56 10.65 22.79
CA LYS A 60 11.47 9.57 23.78
C LYS A 60 12.37 8.42 23.33
N GLU A 61 12.75 7.54 24.25
CA GLU A 61 13.57 6.37 23.91
C GLU A 61 12.95 5.58 22.73
N GLY A 62 13.64 5.61 21.59
CA GLY A 62 13.28 4.88 20.38
C GLY A 62 12.49 5.66 19.31
N TYR A 63 11.95 6.85 19.58
CA TYR A 63 11.19 7.62 18.57
C TYR A 63 11.19 9.14 18.81
N VAL A 64 10.91 9.88 17.75
CA VAL A 64 10.72 11.33 17.74
C VAL A 64 9.27 11.64 17.37
N VAL A 65 8.67 12.59 18.08
CA VAL A 65 7.38 13.18 17.74
C VAL A 65 7.65 14.55 17.12
N VAL A 66 7.40 14.66 15.83
CA VAL A 66 7.44 15.90 15.05
C VAL A 66 6.05 16.54 15.11
N ILE A 67 6.03 17.84 15.43
CA ILE A 67 4.79 18.59 15.62
C ILE A 67 4.83 19.81 14.71
N GLU A 68 3.75 20.01 13.97
CA GLU A 68 3.56 21.14 13.07
C GLU A 68 2.18 21.77 13.27
N GLU A 69 2.14 23.10 13.32
CA GLU A 69 0.90 23.86 13.52
C GLU A 69 0.45 24.47 12.18
N GLY A 70 -0.80 24.18 11.83
CA GLY A 70 -1.56 24.90 10.80
C GLY A 70 -2.39 26.04 11.40
N LYS A 71 -3.35 26.54 10.61
CA LYS A 71 -4.28 27.58 11.05
C LYS A 71 -5.27 27.03 12.08
N GLU A 72 -5.93 25.94 11.73
CA GLU A 72 -7.01 25.28 12.47
C GLU A 72 -6.61 23.89 13.00
N MET A 73 -5.55 23.30 12.41
CA MET A 73 -5.11 21.93 12.69
C MET A 73 -3.69 21.90 13.27
N VAL A 74 -3.41 20.88 14.06
CA VAL A 74 -2.05 20.50 14.47
C VAL A 74 -1.78 19.11 13.94
N GLY A 75 -0.66 18.95 13.23
CA GLY A 75 -0.18 17.65 12.78
C GLY A 75 0.83 17.07 13.75
N LEU A 76 0.67 15.78 14.02
CA LEU A 76 1.53 14.97 14.86
C LEU A 76 2.08 13.82 14.02
N LEU A 77 3.39 13.70 13.97
CA LEU A 77 4.08 12.64 13.25
C LEU A 77 5.05 11.95 14.19
N ILE A 78 4.85 10.66 14.42
CA ILE A 78 5.76 9.83 15.21
C ILE A 78 6.62 9.03 14.25
N ILE A 79 7.93 9.25 14.34
CA ILE A 79 8.94 8.58 13.51
C ILE A 79 10.02 7.92 14.38
N ASP A 80 10.70 6.92 13.83
CA ASP A 80 11.97 6.46 14.37
C ASP A 80 12.98 7.60 14.49
N LYS A 81 13.99 7.40 15.34
CA LYS A 81 15.06 8.38 15.46
C LYS A 81 15.86 8.40 14.15
N VAL A 82 15.78 9.52 13.44
CA VAL A 82 16.51 9.80 12.20
C VAL A 82 17.54 10.91 12.41
N GLU A 83 18.51 11.04 11.49
CA GLU A 83 19.51 12.10 11.54
C GLU A 83 18.92 13.47 11.15
N ASP A 84 18.02 13.48 10.16
CA ASP A 84 17.34 14.67 9.66
C ASP A 84 15.82 14.48 9.66
N GLU A 85 15.14 15.33 10.42
CA GLU A 85 13.67 15.34 10.56
C GLU A 85 13.00 16.27 9.53
N ASP A 86 13.75 17.16 8.88
CA ASP A 86 13.19 18.21 8.02
C ASP A 86 12.38 17.67 6.82
N PRO A 87 12.80 16.59 6.12
CA PRO A 87 11.98 16.00 5.05
C PRO A 87 10.59 15.56 5.54
N TYR A 88 10.53 14.97 6.74
CA TYR A 88 9.28 14.53 7.37
C TYR A 88 8.40 15.71 7.76
N ARG A 89 9.04 16.76 8.28
CA ARG A 89 8.37 17.98 8.70
C ARG A 89 7.73 18.71 7.51
N GLU A 90 8.41 18.80 6.38
CA GLU A 90 7.86 19.43 5.18
C GLU A 90 6.68 18.65 4.59
N VAL A 91 6.74 17.32 4.58
CA VAL A 91 5.61 16.48 4.17
C VAL A 91 4.42 16.68 5.13
N LEU A 92 4.65 16.70 6.45
CA LEU A 92 3.59 16.94 7.44
C LEU A 92 2.93 18.32 7.25
N LYS A 93 3.71 19.38 7.02
CA LYS A 93 3.18 20.71 6.68
C LYS A 93 2.33 20.67 5.42
N GLY A 94 2.77 19.93 4.41
CA GLY A 94 2.02 19.71 3.17
C GLY A 94 0.67 19.04 3.42
N ILE A 95 0.65 17.99 4.26
CA ILE A 95 -0.56 17.28 4.66
C ILE A 95 -1.53 18.24 5.39
N ILE A 96 -1.06 18.99 6.38
CA ILE A 96 -1.87 19.95 7.14
C ILE A 96 -2.47 20.99 6.19
N ARG A 97 -1.65 21.61 5.34
CA ARG A 97 -2.10 22.64 4.40
C ARG A 97 -3.16 22.11 3.44
N THR A 98 -2.95 20.93 2.88
CA THR A 98 -3.91 20.30 1.97
C THR A 98 -5.22 19.99 2.70
N PHE A 99 -5.15 19.50 3.94
CA PHE A 99 -6.33 19.24 4.76
C PHE A 99 -7.16 20.51 4.99
N GLU A 100 -6.51 21.58 5.48
CA GLU A 100 -7.18 22.86 5.76
C GLU A 100 -7.77 23.48 4.49
N THR A 101 -7.10 23.32 3.35
CA THR A 101 -7.61 23.84 2.07
C THR A 101 -8.83 23.05 1.59
N VAL A 102 -8.79 21.72 1.67
CA VAL A 102 -9.87 20.85 1.19
C VAL A 102 -11.12 20.97 2.08
N TYR A 103 -10.92 21.16 3.38
CA TYR A 103 -11.99 21.14 4.38
C TYR A 103 -12.28 22.49 5.04
N GLU A 104 -11.80 23.60 4.46
CA GLU A 104 -11.92 24.95 5.04
C GLU A 104 -13.35 25.26 5.52
N ALA A 105 -14.34 25.08 4.63
CA ALA A 105 -15.75 25.34 4.93
C ALA A 105 -16.33 24.41 6.02
N GLN A 106 -15.89 23.15 6.05
CA GLN A 106 -16.31 22.18 7.05
C GLN A 106 -15.72 22.52 8.42
N LEU A 107 -14.46 22.99 8.47
CA LEU A 107 -13.76 23.33 9.71
C LEU A 107 -14.40 24.54 10.41
N GLU A 108 -14.82 25.55 9.66
CA GLU A 108 -15.48 26.75 10.23
C GLU A 108 -16.75 26.44 11.03
N SER A 109 -17.48 25.39 10.63
CA SER A 109 -18.75 25.00 11.25
C SER A 109 -18.67 23.67 12.01
N TRP A 110 -17.45 23.15 12.23
CA TRP A 110 -17.26 21.81 12.76
C TRP A 110 -17.63 21.70 14.24
N LYS A 111 -18.54 20.76 14.53
CA LYS A 111 -19.08 20.46 15.88
C LYS A 111 -18.70 19.07 16.41
N GLY A 112 -17.58 18.50 15.92
CA GLY A 112 -17.05 17.23 16.44
C GLY A 112 -17.38 15.98 15.62
N ASP A 113 -18.14 16.05 14.53
CA ASP A 113 -18.34 14.91 13.62
C ASP A 113 -17.12 14.72 12.71
N VAL A 114 -16.32 13.67 12.95
CA VAL A 114 -15.09 13.39 12.20
C VAL A 114 -15.31 12.62 10.89
N ARG A 115 -16.51 12.07 10.66
CA ARG A 115 -16.78 11.19 9.51
C ARG A 115 -16.45 11.82 8.15
N PRO A 116 -16.74 13.11 7.89
CA PRO A 116 -16.41 13.74 6.60
C PRO A 116 -14.91 13.78 6.29
N PHE A 117 -14.06 13.73 7.32
CA PHE A 117 -12.61 13.87 7.17
C PHE A 117 -11.89 12.53 6.95
N ARG A 118 -12.58 11.41 7.18
CA ARG A 118 -11.99 10.06 7.04
C ARG A 118 -11.49 9.78 5.63
N GLU A 119 -12.13 10.36 4.61
CA GLU A 119 -11.72 10.22 3.21
C GLU A 119 -10.31 10.76 2.95
N PHE A 120 -9.86 11.71 3.77
CA PHE A 120 -8.52 12.28 3.67
C PHE A 120 -7.40 11.30 3.98
N ALA A 121 -7.72 10.11 4.51
CA ALA A 121 -6.75 9.05 4.71
C ALA A 121 -5.95 8.74 3.44
N LEU A 122 -6.58 8.80 2.25
CA LEU A 122 -5.89 8.59 0.98
C LEU A 122 -4.80 9.63 0.72
N SER A 123 -5.01 10.89 1.11
CA SER A 123 -3.99 11.94 0.98
C SER A 123 -2.79 11.68 1.90
N ILE A 124 -3.06 11.24 3.14
CA ILE A 124 -2.00 10.87 4.10
C ILE A 124 -1.24 9.64 3.60
N LEU A 125 -1.96 8.61 3.14
CA LEU A 125 -1.36 7.37 2.64
C LEU A 125 -0.70 7.52 1.26
N GLY A 126 -1.05 8.55 0.49
CA GLY A 126 -0.34 8.91 -0.73
C GLY A 126 1.03 9.54 -0.44
N ALA A 127 1.10 10.34 0.64
CA ALA A 127 2.35 10.93 1.12
C ALA A 127 3.22 9.92 1.88
N TYR A 128 2.60 9.13 2.75
CA TYR A 128 3.22 8.08 3.55
C TYR A 128 2.47 6.75 3.33
N PRO A 129 2.74 6.01 2.25
CA PRO A 129 2.15 4.70 2.05
C PRO A 129 2.70 3.68 3.05
N TYR A 130 1.94 2.61 3.30
CA TYR A 130 2.45 1.45 4.05
C TYR A 130 3.63 0.80 3.35
N ARG A 131 3.59 0.79 2.01
CA ARG A 131 4.59 0.22 1.14
C ARG A 131 4.47 0.82 -0.25
N ARG A 132 5.59 1.09 -0.90
CA ARG A 132 5.65 1.42 -2.33
C ARG A 132 5.81 0.17 -3.18
N PHE A 133 5.17 0.22 -4.34
CA PHE A 133 5.19 -0.85 -5.33
C PHE A 133 5.79 -0.34 -6.63
N ASP A 134 6.49 -1.23 -7.32
CA ASP A 134 6.87 -1.00 -8.70
C ASP A 134 5.60 -0.98 -9.57
N TRP A 135 5.49 0.04 -10.43
CA TRP A 135 4.37 0.27 -11.33
C TRP A 135 4.12 -0.89 -12.31
N GLU A 136 5.14 -1.71 -12.59
CA GLU A 136 5.08 -2.87 -13.46
C GLU A 136 4.55 -4.15 -12.76
N LEU A 137 4.30 -4.08 -11.44
CA LEU A 137 3.69 -5.19 -10.73
C LEU A 137 2.22 -5.35 -11.13
N VAL A 138 1.77 -6.60 -11.08
CA VAL A 138 0.42 -7.03 -11.42
C VAL A 138 -0.31 -7.40 -10.13
N PRO A 139 -1.30 -6.60 -9.70
CA PRO A 139 -2.12 -6.93 -8.55
C PRO A 139 -3.07 -8.09 -8.84
N ARG A 140 -3.27 -8.93 -7.83
CA ARG A 140 -4.24 -10.02 -7.80
C ARG A 140 -5.01 -9.96 -6.49
N LEU A 141 -6.32 -10.10 -6.54
CA LEU A 141 -7.11 -10.21 -5.31
C LEU A 141 -6.67 -11.47 -4.55
N SER A 142 -6.32 -11.30 -3.28
CA SER A 142 -5.94 -12.40 -2.42
C SER A 142 -7.10 -13.38 -2.29
N ARG A 143 -6.81 -14.67 -2.21
CA ARG A 143 -7.80 -15.75 -2.08
C ARG A 143 -7.44 -16.62 -0.89
N LYS A 144 -8.45 -17.31 -0.33
CA LYS A 144 -8.25 -18.31 0.75
C LYS A 144 -7.26 -19.42 0.41
N SER A 145 -7.03 -19.66 -0.89
CA SER A 145 -6.07 -20.64 -1.39
C SER A 145 -4.62 -20.14 -1.35
N ASP A 146 -4.40 -18.84 -1.18
CA ASP A 146 -3.07 -18.27 -1.25
C ASP A 146 -2.31 -18.57 0.06
N PRO A 147 -1.05 -19.03 -0.02
CA PRO A 147 -0.28 -19.39 1.18
C PRO A 147 -0.10 -18.24 2.17
N ALA A 148 -0.14 -17.00 1.69
CA ALA A 148 0.00 -15.76 2.47
C ALA A 148 -1.36 -15.16 2.92
N PHE A 149 -2.47 -15.88 2.72
CA PHE A 149 -3.80 -15.36 3.07
C PHE A 149 -4.07 -15.47 4.57
N GLU A 150 -3.98 -14.34 5.27
CA GLU A 150 -4.29 -14.26 6.71
C GLU A 150 -5.74 -13.80 7.00
N GLY A 151 -6.51 -13.50 5.95
CA GLY A 151 -7.87 -12.94 6.05
C GLY A 151 -7.96 -11.50 5.55
N TYR A 152 -9.16 -11.06 5.19
CA TYR A 152 -9.39 -9.65 4.82
C TYR A 152 -9.67 -8.84 6.08
N ALA A 153 -8.80 -7.87 6.38
CA ALA A 153 -9.10 -6.88 7.40
C ALA A 153 -9.96 -5.75 6.79
N PRO A 154 -10.96 -5.23 7.52
CA PRO A 154 -11.75 -4.11 7.03
C PRO A 154 -10.88 -2.85 6.97
N ILE A 155 -10.97 -2.10 5.87
CA ILE A 155 -10.25 -0.83 5.69
C ILE A 155 -11.04 0.27 6.42
N PRO A 156 -10.51 0.87 7.52
CA PRO A 156 -11.27 1.80 8.36
C PRO A 156 -11.73 3.08 7.63
N TRP A 157 -11.01 3.45 6.58
CA TRP A 157 -11.20 4.67 5.81
C TRP A 157 -11.90 4.47 4.47
N SER A 158 -12.42 3.27 4.21
CA SER A 158 -13.26 3.00 3.03
C SER A 158 -14.64 3.61 3.24
N VAL A 159 -14.73 4.94 3.10
CA VAL A 159 -15.97 5.71 3.22
C VAL A 159 -16.09 6.70 2.06
N GLY A 160 -17.34 7.02 1.70
CA GLY A 160 -17.71 7.98 0.66
C GLY A 160 -16.84 7.94 -0.59
N GLU A 161 -16.11 9.02 -0.92
CA GLU A 161 -15.30 9.07 -2.14
C GLU A 161 -14.07 8.16 -2.08
N ALA A 162 -13.46 7.98 -0.90
CA ALA A 162 -12.34 7.05 -0.74
C ALA A 162 -12.77 5.60 -1.03
N ASP A 163 -13.95 5.19 -0.55
CA ASP A 163 -14.50 3.87 -0.87
C ASP A 163 -14.70 3.71 -2.38
N LYS A 164 -15.31 4.69 -3.06
CA LYS A 164 -15.51 4.62 -4.51
C LYS A 164 -14.20 4.42 -5.26
N LYS A 165 -13.15 5.19 -4.92
CA LYS A 165 -11.84 5.04 -5.55
C LYS A 165 -11.24 3.65 -5.29
N ILE A 166 -11.32 3.15 -4.06
CA ILE A 166 -10.85 1.80 -3.69
C ILE A 166 -11.61 0.74 -4.52
N GLN A 167 -12.95 0.79 -4.55
CA GLN A 167 -13.77 -0.15 -5.30
C GLN A 167 -13.51 -0.08 -6.81
N THR A 168 -13.29 1.13 -7.35
CA THR A 168 -12.88 1.31 -8.74
C THR A 168 -11.59 0.58 -9.01
N VAL A 169 -10.52 0.77 -8.22
CA VAL A 169 -9.26 0.03 -8.41
C VAL A 169 -9.47 -1.47 -8.28
N VAL A 170 -10.15 -1.93 -7.23
CA VAL A 170 -10.46 -3.36 -6.98
C VAL A 170 -11.14 -4.00 -8.20
N SER A 171 -12.07 -3.31 -8.86
CA SER A 171 -12.75 -3.84 -10.05
C SER A 171 -11.83 -4.10 -11.25
N PHE A 172 -10.65 -3.47 -11.30
CA PHE A 172 -9.63 -3.70 -12.32
C PHE A 172 -8.58 -4.74 -11.90
N VAL A 173 -8.51 -5.13 -10.62
CA VAL A 173 -7.57 -6.12 -10.09
C VAL A 173 -8.01 -7.53 -10.50
N ASN A 174 -7.48 -8.00 -11.63
CA ASN A 174 -7.77 -9.33 -12.19
C ASN A 174 -6.51 -10.17 -12.48
N GLY A 175 -5.34 -9.69 -12.05
CA GLY A 175 -4.06 -10.34 -12.31
C GLY A 175 -3.58 -10.29 -13.75
N LYS A 176 -4.14 -9.43 -14.61
CA LYS A 176 -3.69 -9.28 -16.01
C LYS A 176 -3.03 -7.94 -16.28
N ARG A 177 -3.44 -6.90 -15.54
CA ARG A 177 -2.99 -5.52 -15.72
C ARG A 177 -1.93 -5.14 -14.71
N THR A 178 -0.96 -4.33 -15.10
CA THR A 178 0.00 -3.71 -14.16
C THR A 178 -0.67 -2.58 -13.37
N ILE A 179 -0.04 -2.15 -12.27
CA ILE A 179 -0.49 -0.97 -11.52
C ILE A 179 -0.56 0.25 -12.44
N LEU A 180 0.42 0.44 -13.32
CA LEU A 180 0.44 1.53 -14.30
C LEU A 180 -0.78 1.50 -15.24
N GLU A 181 -1.08 0.32 -15.81
CA GLU A 181 -2.22 0.15 -16.73
C GLU A 181 -3.55 0.40 -16.01
N ILE A 182 -3.67 0.01 -14.74
CA ILE A 182 -4.86 0.26 -13.92
C ILE A 182 -5.00 1.76 -13.62
N MET A 183 -3.92 2.45 -13.26
CA MET A 183 -3.93 3.90 -13.04
C MET A 183 -4.38 4.66 -14.28
N GLN A 184 -3.82 4.33 -15.45
CA GLN A 184 -4.22 4.93 -16.72
C GLN A 184 -5.68 4.67 -17.06
N SER A 185 -6.19 3.47 -16.76
CA SER A 185 -7.58 3.10 -17.05
C SER A 185 -8.59 3.75 -16.11
N THR A 186 -8.20 4.02 -14.87
CA THR A 186 -9.08 4.61 -13.84
C THR A 186 -9.02 6.13 -13.83
N GLY A 187 -7.96 6.73 -14.37
CA GLY A 187 -7.76 8.19 -14.37
C GLY A 187 -7.44 8.76 -12.99
N LEU A 188 -7.11 7.90 -12.01
CA LEU A 188 -6.72 8.32 -10.66
C LEU A 188 -5.33 8.97 -10.67
N SER A 189 -5.09 9.86 -9.71
CA SER A 189 -3.77 10.46 -9.53
C SER A 189 -2.75 9.40 -9.07
N GLN A 190 -1.47 9.70 -9.27
CA GLN A 190 -0.39 8.85 -8.79
C GLN A 190 -0.45 8.67 -7.26
N GLU A 191 -0.79 9.73 -6.53
CA GLU A 191 -0.91 9.74 -5.06
C GLU A 191 -2.05 8.82 -4.59
N ASP A 192 -3.23 8.93 -5.21
CA ASP A 192 -4.36 8.05 -4.93
C ASP A 192 -4.00 6.58 -5.22
N MET A 193 -3.32 6.32 -6.34
CA MET A 193 -2.94 4.95 -6.70
C MET A 193 -1.93 4.37 -5.71
N VAL A 194 -0.91 5.13 -5.33
CA VAL A 194 0.07 4.73 -4.30
C VAL A 194 -0.65 4.40 -2.98
N ALA A 195 -1.56 5.28 -2.54
CA ALA A 195 -2.34 5.07 -1.32
C ALA A 195 -3.15 3.78 -1.40
N ILE A 196 -3.98 3.63 -2.44
CA ILE A 196 -4.89 2.48 -2.58
C ILE A 196 -4.13 1.16 -2.70
N VAL A 197 -3.09 1.10 -3.52
CA VAL A 197 -2.26 -0.11 -3.66
C VAL A 197 -1.63 -0.49 -2.32
N SER A 198 -1.11 0.48 -1.57
CA SER A 198 -0.52 0.22 -0.25
C SER A 198 -1.56 -0.28 0.77
N ILE A 199 -2.79 0.24 0.71
CA ILE A 199 -3.91 -0.22 1.54
C ILE A 199 -4.28 -1.66 1.17
N LEU A 200 -4.39 -1.97 -0.12
CA LEU A 200 -4.80 -3.30 -0.57
C LEU A 200 -3.80 -4.38 -0.15
N ASP A 201 -2.49 -4.08 -0.17
CA ASP A 201 -1.46 -4.98 0.38
C ASP A 201 -1.58 -5.10 1.90
N HIS A 202 -1.57 -3.96 2.61
CA HIS A 202 -1.51 -3.92 4.08
C HIS A 202 -2.70 -4.63 4.74
N PHE A 203 -3.91 -4.49 4.17
CA PHE A 203 -5.12 -5.14 4.69
C PHE A 203 -5.37 -6.54 4.11
N GLY A 204 -4.45 -7.06 3.29
CA GLY A 204 -4.51 -8.41 2.72
C GLY A 204 -5.51 -8.60 1.58
N TRP A 205 -5.98 -7.52 0.95
CA TRP A 205 -6.95 -7.56 -0.15
C TRP A 205 -6.32 -7.96 -1.48
N ALA A 206 -5.06 -7.61 -1.71
CA ALA A 206 -4.35 -7.96 -2.93
C ALA A 206 -2.90 -8.40 -2.66
N THR A 207 -2.41 -9.26 -3.55
CA THR A 207 -0.99 -9.63 -3.69
C THR A 207 -0.44 -9.09 -5.01
N PHE A 208 0.86 -8.84 -5.06
CA PHE A 208 1.52 -8.20 -6.19
C PHE A 208 2.62 -9.10 -6.76
N GLY A 209 2.53 -9.42 -8.04
CA GLY A 209 3.49 -10.29 -8.74
C GLY A 209 4.02 -9.66 -10.01
N ARG A 210 5.08 -10.23 -10.59
CA ARG A 210 5.59 -9.78 -11.90
C ARG A 210 4.62 -10.19 -13.02
N LYS A 211 4.55 -9.38 -14.07
CA LYS A 211 3.83 -9.74 -15.31
C LYS A 211 4.55 -10.91 -15.99
N ILE A 212 3.78 -11.92 -16.41
CA ILE A 212 4.30 -13.05 -17.18
C ILE A 212 4.14 -12.69 -18.66
N THR A 213 5.27 -12.66 -19.39
CA THR A 213 5.38 -12.39 -20.82
C THR A 213 6.16 -13.52 -21.52
N ALA A 214 6.26 -13.49 -22.84
CA ALA A 214 6.99 -14.50 -23.61
C ALA A 214 8.48 -14.56 -23.24
N GLU A 215 9.05 -13.44 -22.83
CA GLU A 215 10.45 -13.26 -22.45
C GLU A 215 10.70 -13.63 -20.97
N THR A 216 9.66 -14.04 -20.23
CA THR A 216 9.79 -14.39 -18.82
C THR A 216 10.52 -15.72 -18.65
N TYR A 217 11.47 -15.75 -17.73
CA TYR A 217 12.16 -16.96 -17.30
C TYR A 217 11.46 -17.51 -16.06
N LEU A 218 11.02 -18.76 -16.12
CA LEU A 218 10.39 -19.46 -15.00
C LEU A 218 11.27 -20.62 -14.53
N VAL A 219 11.22 -20.87 -13.23
CA VAL A 219 11.94 -21.94 -12.55
C VAL A 219 10.94 -22.84 -11.83
N LYS A 220 11.11 -24.14 -11.97
CA LYS A 220 10.37 -25.14 -11.19
C LYS A 220 10.68 -25.00 -9.70
N VAL A 221 9.63 -24.80 -8.91
CA VAL A 221 9.70 -24.72 -7.43
C VAL A 221 9.22 -26.03 -6.82
N SER A 222 8.16 -26.62 -7.36
CA SER A 222 7.58 -27.87 -6.87
C SER A 222 6.97 -28.69 -8.01
N ASP A 223 6.54 -29.92 -7.72
CA ASP A 223 5.83 -30.75 -8.69
C ASP A 223 4.35 -30.34 -8.81
N PRO A 224 3.75 -30.42 -10.02
CA PRO A 224 2.34 -30.10 -10.20
C PRO A 224 1.44 -30.98 -9.33
N HIS A 225 0.51 -30.37 -8.61
CA HIS A 225 -0.53 -31.11 -7.91
C HIS A 225 -1.38 -31.96 -8.88
N LYS A 226 -1.82 -33.14 -8.45
CA LYS A 226 -2.67 -34.05 -9.25
C LYS A 226 -3.91 -33.36 -9.84
N PHE A 227 -4.44 -32.36 -9.14
CA PHE A 227 -5.54 -31.53 -9.64
C PHE A 227 -5.17 -30.78 -10.94
N LEU A 228 -4.02 -30.12 -10.98
CA LEU A 228 -3.55 -29.38 -12.16
C LEU A 228 -3.25 -30.32 -13.33
N VAL A 229 -2.67 -31.49 -13.05
CA VAL A 229 -2.47 -32.54 -14.05
C VAL A 229 -3.81 -33.04 -14.61
N GLY A 230 -4.84 -33.14 -13.77
CA GLY A 230 -6.19 -33.50 -14.22
C GLY A 230 -6.86 -32.46 -15.13
N VAL A 231 -6.59 -31.16 -14.90
CA VAL A 231 -7.19 -30.06 -15.69
C VAL A 231 -6.46 -29.84 -17.01
N TYR A 232 -5.12 -29.88 -16.99
CA TYR A 232 -4.28 -29.50 -18.13
C TYR A 232 -3.60 -30.70 -18.83
N GLY A 233 -3.76 -31.90 -18.29
CA GLY A 233 -3.16 -33.14 -18.80
C GLY A 233 -1.69 -33.32 -18.41
N GLU A 234 -1.14 -34.49 -18.73
CA GLU A 234 0.26 -34.88 -18.45
C GLU A 234 1.31 -33.97 -19.10
N GLN A 235 0.92 -33.21 -20.12
CA GLN A 235 1.79 -32.26 -20.80
C GLN A 235 2.25 -31.11 -19.87
N ILE A 236 1.51 -30.84 -18.78
CA ILE A 236 1.90 -29.85 -17.79
C ILE A 236 3.18 -30.26 -17.03
N ASN A 237 3.39 -31.57 -16.81
CA ASN A 237 4.60 -32.07 -16.17
C ASN A 237 5.82 -31.74 -17.03
N ARG A 238 5.71 -32.01 -18.34
CA ARG A 238 6.77 -31.65 -19.29
C ARG A 238 7.01 -30.15 -19.38
N PHE A 239 5.96 -29.33 -19.31
CA PHE A 239 6.11 -27.88 -19.27
C PHE A 239 6.87 -27.40 -18.04
N VAL A 240 6.51 -27.91 -16.86
CA VAL A 240 7.16 -27.54 -15.60
C VAL A 240 8.63 -27.99 -15.56
N GLU A 241 8.95 -29.16 -16.10
CA GLU A 241 10.36 -29.61 -16.24
C GLU A 241 11.19 -28.74 -17.18
N LEU A 242 10.58 -28.13 -18.20
CA LEU A 242 11.29 -27.25 -19.14
C LEU A 242 11.54 -25.85 -18.57
N CYS A 243 10.85 -25.47 -17.49
CA CYS A 243 11.04 -24.21 -16.78
C CYS A 243 12.19 -24.36 -15.77
N ASP A 244 13.43 -24.29 -16.26
CA ASP A 244 14.66 -24.44 -15.49
C ASP A 244 15.38 -23.11 -15.19
N GLY A 245 14.81 -21.98 -15.61
CA GLY A 245 15.41 -20.65 -15.51
C GLY A 245 16.41 -20.32 -16.62
N THR A 246 16.73 -21.24 -17.53
CA THR A 246 17.70 -21.00 -18.62
C THR A 246 17.05 -20.56 -19.93
N LYS A 247 15.77 -20.91 -20.13
CA LYS A 247 14.99 -20.60 -21.33
C LYS A 247 13.82 -19.70 -20.97
N ASN A 248 13.48 -18.79 -21.88
CA ASN A 248 12.26 -17.99 -21.74
C ASN A 248 11.03 -18.79 -22.17
N LEU A 249 9.83 -18.26 -21.91
CA LEU A 249 8.59 -18.92 -22.29
C LEU A 249 8.40 -19.07 -23.81
N GLU A 250 9.01 -18.22 -24.63
CA GLU A 250 9.00 -18.34 -26.09
C GLU A 250 9.73 -19.60 -26.57
N ASP A 251 10.94 -19.82 -26.09
CA ASP A 251 11.73 -21.00 -26.37
C ASP A 251 11.03 -22.28 -25.86
N VAL A 252 10.43 -22.20 -24.67
CA VAL A 252 9.67 -23.32 -24.08
C VAL A 252 8.40 -23.61 -24.90
N ALA A 253 7.70 -22.59 -25.40
CA ALA A 253 6.52 -22.76 -26.25
C ALA A 253 6.87 -23.47 -27.56
N ALA A 254 8.00 -23.13 -28.19
CA ALA A 254 8.48 -23.77 -29.41
C ALA A 254 8.72 -25.28 -29.22
N LEU A 255 9.11 -25.72 -28.02
CA LEU A 255 9.37 -27.13 -27.70
C LEU A 255 8.11 -27.95 -27.42
N LEU A 256 7.02 -27.30 -27.00
CA LEU A 256 5.77 -27.97 -26.60
C LEU A 256 4.66 -27.87 -27.66
N SER A 257 4.88 -27.11 -28.73
CA SER A 257 3.91 -26.87 -29.80
C SER A 257 2.57 -26.27 -29.31
N TYR A 258 2.60 -25.53 -28.20
CA TYR A 258 1.43 -24.78 -27.72
C TYR A 258 1.43 -23.36 -28.30
N SER A 259 0.22 -22.78 -28.41
CA SER A 259 0.14 -21.34 -28.63
C SER A 259 0.63 -20.59 -27.39
N MET A 260 1.29 -19.46 -27.61
CA MET A 260 1.80 -18.61 -26.54
C MET A 260 0.71 -18.20 -25.56
N GLU A 261 -0.50 -17.88 -26.05
CA GLU A 261 -1.62 -17.48 -25.19
C GLU A 261 -2.02 -18.56 -24.18
N VAL A 262 -2.04 -19.82 -24.62
CA VAL A 262 -2.34 -20.96 -23.75
C VAL A 262 -1.21 -21.13 -22.74
N LEU A 263 0.04 -21.06 -23.20
CA LEU A 263 1.20 -21.22 -22.35
C LEU A 263 1.29 -20.15 -21.25
N LEU A 264 1.03 -18.87 -21.59
CA LEU A 264 0.96 -17.77 -20.61
C LEU A 264 -0.15 -17.99 -19.58
N THR A 265 -1.30 -18.50 -20.01
CA THR A 265 -2.42 -18.82 -19.12
C THR A 265 -2.05 -19.95 -18.15
N VAL A 266 -1.44 -21.02 -18.66
CA VAL A 266 -0.99 -22.17 -17.85
C VAL A 266 0.14 -21.78 -16.91
N ALA A 267 1.13 -21.02 -17.40
CA ALA A 267 2.23 -20.48 -16.62
C ALA A 267 1.73 -19.65 -15.44
N LYS A 268 0.76 -18.76 -15.68
CA LYS A 268 0.12 -17.99 -14.62
C LYS A 268 -0.53 -18.89 -13.56
N SER A 269 -1.35 -19.86 -13.97
CA SER A 269 -1.97 -20.80 -13.02
C SER A 269 -0.95 -21.59 -12.20
N LEU A 270 0.20 -21.94 -12.80
CA LEU A 270 1.27 -22.68 -12.11
C LEU A 270 2.08 -21.81 -11.15
N VAL A 271 2.32 -20.56 -11.50
CA VAL A 271 2.91 -19.57 -10.58
C VAL A 271 1.96 -19.29 -9.42
N ASP A 272 0.66 -19.12 -9.70
CA ASP A 272 -0.38 -18.95 -8.68
C ASP A 272 -0.44 -20.14 -7.71
N ALA A 273 -0.21 -21.36 -8.21
CA ALA A 273 -0.20 -22.58 -7.41
C ALA A 273 1.13 -22.85 -6.66
N GLY A 274 2.15 -21.99 -6.81
CA GLY A 274 3.47 -22.21 -6.21
C GLY A 274 4.27 -23.36 -6.85
N VAL A 275 3.90 -23.78 -8.05
CA VAL A 275 4.60 -24.82 -8.82
C VAL A 275 5.77 -24.22 -9.60
N LEU A 276 5.58 -23.02 -10.15
CA LEU A 276 6.62 -22.25 -10.84
C LEU A 276 6.91 -20.95 -10.08
N GLY A 277 8.16 -20.52 -10.13
CA GLY A 277 8.66 -19.24 -9.64
C GLY A 277 9.32 -18.44 -10.77
N PHE A 278 9.58 -17.16 -10.53
CA PHE A 278 10.36 -16.34 -11.45
C PHE A 278 11.85 -16.67 -11.31
N GLY A 279 12.53 -16.92 -12.43
CA GLY A 279 13.99 -17.07 -12.46
C GLY A 279 14.70 -15.71 -12.40
N GLU A 280 15.89 -15.69 -11.82
CA GLU A 280 16.82 -14.58 -11.98
C GLU A 280 17.42 -14.61 -13.38
N THR A 281 17.61 -13.42 -13.97
CA THR A 281 18.20 -13.24 -15.30
C THR A 281 19.71 -13.19 -15.20
#